data_AF-A0A956D646-F1
#
_entry.id   AF-A0A956D646-F1
#
_cell.length_a   1.000
_cell.length_b   1.000
_cell.length_c   1.000
_cell.angle_alpha   90.00
_cell.angle_beta   90.00
_cell.angle_gamma   90.00
#
_symmetry.space_group_name_H-M   'P 1'
#
loop_
_entity.id
_entity.type
_entity.pdbx_description
1 polymer ?
#
loop_
_entity_poly.entity_id
_entity_poly.type
_entity_poly.pdbx_seq_one_letter_code
_entity_poly.pdbx_strand_id
1 'polypeptide(L)'
;MGSACARRDPDHCGACGRRCADGEGCVDGVCCGVATEQLDVLVLVENDDLIADLMQRTLLRDLPALLRPLMTGDHDRDGRIDHPPVADLHLGVITADIGGSSEASLPRCGEGLGDDGLLLEREPPRRNGCDEVRPPFLQWRGTGDPDEFVRQVGCATRMGVLGCDVLQPLEAVLKALTPSSSPIRFFDGTRGHGDRAHADFLRPDSFLLVLIVSTEDDCSASDPQLYDLYDHDTPLDLLCIDHPEWLFETSRYVQGYAALRPPGRFHFAVLGGAPPDLVSESDDYSTILADPRMFPEGDPLDFRYVRPLCEIEPL
;
A
#
# COMPACT_ATOMS: atom_id res chain seq x y z
N MET A 1 -2.53 51.93 -5.46
CA MET A 1 -3.59 51.23 -6.23
C MET A 1 -2.92 50.15 -7.05
N GLY A 2 -3.36 48.90 -6.91
CA GLY A 2 -2.93 47.75 -7.70
C GLY A 2 -2.36 46.63 -6.86
N SER A 3 -3.20 45.90 -6.10
CA SER A 3 -2.82 44.54 -5.72
C SER A 3 -2.85 43.70 -6.99
N ALA A 4 -1.74 43.02 -7.28
CA ALA A 4 -1.70 42.10 -8.41
C ALA A 4 -2.67 40.95 -8.09
N CYS A 5 -3.68 40.76 -8.94
CA CYS A 5 -4.61 39.65 -8.80
C CYS A 5 -3.84 38.35 -9.01
N ALA A 6 -3.67 37.60 -7.92
CA ALA A 6 -2.92 36.36 -7.93
C ALA A 6 -3.74 35.29 -8.65
N ARG A 7 -3.13 34.60 -9.62
CA ARG A 7 -3.79 33.53 -10.40
C ARG A 7 -4.32 32.38 -9.53
N ARG A 8 -3.94 32.28 -8.25
CA ARG A 8 -4.30 31.21 -7.32
C ARG A 8 -5.13 31.70 -6.12
N ASP A 9 -5.70 32.90 -6.20
CA ASP A 9 -6.61 33.41 -5.16
C ASP A 9 -8.06 32.97 -5.48
N PRO A 10 -8.74 32.25 -4.57
CA PRO A 10 -10.12 31.80 -4.79
C PRO A 10 -11.14 32.94 -4.94
N ASP A 11 -10.82 34.16 -4.47
CA ASP A 11 -11.63 35.36 -4.68
C ASP A 11 -11.27 36.12 -5.97
N HIS A 12 -10.14 35.77 -6.61
CA HIS A 12 -9.57 36.44 -7.79
C HIS A 12 -9.04 35.46 -8.84
N CYS A 13 -9.79 34.40 -9.13
CA CYS A 13 -9.35 33.30 -9.97
C CYS A 13 -9.19 33.70 -11.44
N GLY A 14 -7.95 33.82 -11.91
CA GLY A 14 -7.61 34.21 -13.28
C GLY A 14 -7.96 35.65 -13.67
N ALA A 15 -8.75 36.35 -12.85
CA ALA A 15 -9.12 37.75 -13.01
C ALA A 15 -9.59 38.35 -11.67
N CYS A 16 -9.36 39.65 -11.47
CA CYS A 16 -9.79 40.37 -10.27
C CYS A 16 -11.32 40.28 -10.07
N GLY A 17 -11.73 39.90 -8.86
CA GLY A 17 -13.14 39.76 -8.48
C GLY A 17 -13.86 38.55 -9.05
N ARG A 18 -13.14 37.64 -9.74
CA ARG A 18 -13.69 36.36 -10.18
C ARG A 18 -13.58 35.34 -9.06
N ARG A 19 -14.67 35.14 -8.32
CA ARG A 19 -14.80 34.08 -7.32
C ARG A 19 -15.29 32.79 -7.98
N CYS A 20 -14.73 31.66 -7.59
CA CYS A 20 -15.24 30.35 -8.01
C CYS A 20 -16.58 30.02 -7.33
N ALA A 21 -17.43 29.20 -7.96
CA ALA A 21 -18.71 28.83 -7.38
C ALA A 21 -18.53 28.00 -6.10
N ASP A 22 -19.58 27.86 -5.31
CA ASP A 22 -19.57 26.94 -4.17
C ASP A 22 -19.25 25.52 -4.65
N GLY A 23 -18.21 24.90 -4.10
CA GLY A 23 -17.71 23.60 -4.58
C GLY A 23 -16.77 23.70 -5.79
N GLU A 24 -16.17 24.87 -6.05
CA GLU A 24 -15.06 25.04 -7.00
C GLU A 24 -13.82 25.63 -6.31
N GLY A 25 -12.64 25.21 -6.77
CA GLY A 25 -11.34 25.73 -6.36
C GLY A 25 -10.64 26.44 -7.52
N CYS A 26 -9.78 27.41 -7.22
CA CYS A 26 -9.00 28.09 -8.26
C CYS A 26 -7.67 27.38 -8.51
N VAL A 27 -7.55 26.71 -9.66
CA VAL A 27 -6.32 26.03 -10.08
C VAL A 27 -5.75 26.76 -11.30
N ASP A 28 -4.56 27.35 -11.14
CA ASP A 28 -3.84 28.12 -12.17
C ASP A 28 -4.69 29.16 -12.94
N GLY A 29 -5.62 29.81 -12.22
CA GLY A 29 -6.47 30.87 -12.75
C GLY A 29 -7.74 30.38 -13.44
N VAL A 30 -8.08 29.10 -13.26
CA VAL A 30 -9.33 28.49 -13.74
C VAL A 30 -10.10 27.96 -12.54
N CYS A 31 -11.41 28.26 -12.49
CA CYS A 31 -12.29 27.62 -11.52
C CYS A 31 -12.56 26.20 -11.98
N CYS A 32 -12.18 25.24 -11.16
CA CYS A 32 -12.37 23.82 -11.38
C CYS A 32 -13.30 23.30 -10.28
N GLY A 33 -14.23 22.41 -10.63
CA GLY A 33 -15.01 21.71 -9.61
C GLY A 33 -14.08 21.00 -8.63
N VAL A 34 -14.26 21.22 -7.33
CA VAL A 34 -13.61 20.40 -6.31
C VAL A 34 -14.45 19.13 -6.10
N ALA A 35 -13.75 17.99 -6.08
CA ALA A 35 -14.24 16.68 -5.66
C ALA A 35 -15.39 16.06 -6.50
N THR A 36 -15.03 15.36 -7.58
CA THR A 36 -15.89 14.30 -8.18
C THR A 36 -15.26 12.91 -8.15
N GLU A 37 -13.96 12.83 -7.89
CA GLU A 37 -13.23 11.58 -7.98
C GLU A 37 -13.31 10.78 -6.68
N GLN A 38 -13.57 9.49 -6.85
CA GLN A 38 -13.56 8.50 -5.79
C GLN A 38 -12.21 7.79 -5.82
N LEU A 39 -11.61 7.56 -4.66
CA LEU A 39 -10.33 6.88 -4.53
C LEU A 39 -10.47 5.70 -3.57
N ASP A 40 -10.12 4.50 -4.04
CA ASP A 40 -9.95 3.33 -3.19
C ASP A 40 -8.46 3.08 -3.02
N VAL A 41 -8.00 2.98 -1.78
CA VAL A 41 -6.61 2.71 -1.42
C VAL A 41 -6.55 1.37 -0.70
N LEU A 42 -5.81 0.41 -1.24
CA LEU A 42 -5.46 -0.81 -0.53
C LEU A 42 -4.00 -0.68 -0.08
N VAL A 43 -3.78 -0.73 1.23
CA VAL A 43 -2.43 -0.74 1.81
C VAL A 43 -2.13 -2.16 2.28
N LEU A 44 -1.04 -2.73 1.77
CA LEU A 44 -0.46 -3.93 2.35
C LEU A 44 0.66 -3.52 3.30
N VAL A 45 0.65 -4.08 4.51
CA VAL A 45 1.67 -3.82 5.52
C VAL A 45 2.31 -5.14 5.94
N GLU A 46 3.61 -5.25 5.70
CA GLU A 46 4.48 -6.27 6.28
C GLU A 46 4.57 -6.12 7.82
N ASN A 47 4.59 -7.24 8.54
CA ASN A 47 4.41 -7.23 10.00
C ASN A 47 5.07 -8.39 10.75
N ASP A 48 6.12 -8.99 10.20
CA ASP A 48 6.76 -10.22 10.65
C ASP A 48 8.09 -10.02 11.39
N ASP A 49 8.70 -8.83 11.25
CA ASP A 49 10.02 -8.55 11.83
C ASP A 49 10.17 -7.11 12.41
N LEU A 50 11.37 -6.79 12.92
CA LEU A 50 11.65 -5.47 13.52
C LEU A 50 11.89 -4.37 12.49
N ILE A 51 12.32 -4.70 11.28
CA ILE A 51 12.54 -3.76 10.18
C ILE A 51 11.19 -3.30 9.64
N ALA A 52 10.22 -4.21 9.52
CA ALA A 52 8.83 -3.91 9.26
C ALA A 52 8.26 -2.90 10.27
N ASP A 53 8.52 -3.05 11.58
CA ASP A 53 8.07 -2.07 12.59
C ASP A 53 8.80 -0.72 12.51
N LEU A 54 10.06 -0.70 12.05
CA LEU A 54 10.75 0.55 11.72
C LEU A 54 10.09 1.26 10.53
N MET A 55 9.76 0.54 9.47
CA MET A 55 9.09 1.08 8.30
C MET A 55 7.64 1.51 8.60
N GLN A 56 6.89 0.72 9.38
CA GLN A 56 5.58 1.12 9.89
C GLN A 56 5.66 2.43 10.66
N ARG A 57 6.66 2.63 11.54
CA ARG A 57 6.85 3.91 12.24
C ARG A 57 7.14 5.08 11.29
N THR A 58 7.93 4.85 10.25
CA THR A 58 8.21 5.84 9.21
C THR A 58 6.94 6.20 8.45
N LEU A 59 6.16 5.20 8.02
CA LEU A 59 4.85 5.41 7.42
C LEU A 59 3.97 6.26 8.34
N LEU A 60 3.85 5.92 9.63
CA LEU A 60 3.05 6.69 10.59
C LEU A 60 3.45 8.17 10.70
N ARG A 61 4.75 8.46 10.61
CA ARG A 61 5.26 9.84 10.61
C ARG A 61 4.87 10.59 9.34
N ASP A 62 4.87 9.90 8.20
CA ASP A 62 4.74 10.51 6.88
C ASP A 62 3.31 10.44 6.32
N LEU A 63 2.41 9.64 6.91
CA LEU A 63 0.98 9.55 6.59
C LEU A 63 0.29 10.92 6.45
N PRO A 64 0.52 11.93 7.33
CA PRO A 64 -0.06 13.24 7.14
C PRO A 64 0.40 13.93 5.84
N ALA A 65 1.64 13.71 5.40
CA ALA A 65 2.14 14.24 4.14
C ALA A 65 1.56 13.50 2.92
N LEU A 66 1.27 12.21 3.06
CA LEU A 66 0.73 11.40 1.98
C LEU A 66 -0.79 11.60 1.80
N LEU A 67 -1.56 11.65 2.88
CA LEU A 67 -3.02 11.64 2.82
C LEU A 67 -3.67 13.02 2.85
N ARG A 68 -3.11 14.01 3.56
CA ARG A 68 -3.73 15.34 3.64
C ARG A 68 -3.88 15.99 2.27
N PRO A 69 -2.84 16.01 1.39
CA PRO A 69 -2.99 16.61 0.07
C PRO A 69 -4.14 15.99 -0.73
N LEU A 70 -4.35 14.67 -0.63
CA LEU A 70 -5.46 14.00 -1.32
C LEU A 70 -6.83 14.53 -0.87
N MET A 71 -6.99 14.85 0.42
CA MET A 71 -8.24 15.31 1.03
C MET A 71 -8.44 16.82 0.96
N THR A 72 -7.37 17.61 0.98
CA THR A 72 -7.42 19.08 1.01
C THR A 72 -7.14 19.71 -0.34
N GLY A 73 -6.42 19.01 -1.22
CA GLY A 73 -5.88 19.56 -2.45
C GLY A 73 -4.65 20.45 -2.25
N ASP A 74 -4.19 20.64 -1.02
CA ASP A 74 -3.07 21.50 -0.62
C ASP A 74 -1.81 20.64 -0.43
N HIS A 75 -0.96 20.59 -1.46
CA HIS A 75 0.21 19.73 -1.49
C HIS A 75 1.40 20.36 -0.77
N ASP A 76 1.63 21.66 -0.96
CA ASP A 76 2.78 22.37 -0.38
C ASP A 76 2.50 23.00 1.00
N ARG A 77 1.26 22.92 1.48
CA ARG A 77 0.79 23.42 2.79
C ARG A 77 0.83 24.94 2.89
N ASP A 78 0.72 25.65 1.77
CA ASP A 78 0.60 27.11 1.76
C ASP A 78 -0.83 27.60 2.09
N GLY A 79 -1.78 26.66 2.25
CA GLY A 79 -3.19 26.94 2.52
C GLY A 79 -4.03 27.13 1.25
N ARG A 80 -3.47 26.89 0.06
CA ARG A 80 -4.18 26.94 -1.22
C ARG A 80 -4.39 25.55 -1.80
N ILE A 81 -5.37 25.45 -2.68
CA ILE A 81 -5.65 24.24 -3.43
C ILE A 81 -4.73 24.21 -4.64
N ASP A 82 -3.79 23.26 -4.66
CA ASP A 82 -2.91 22.95 -5.79
C ASP A 82 -3.57 22.02 -6.79
N HIS A 83 -4.36 21.07 -6.30
CA HIS A 83 -5.11 20.11 -7.12
C HIS A 83 -6.50 19.83 -6.53
N PRO A 84 -7.47 19.36 -7.33
CA PRO A 84 -8.77 18.98 -6.78
C PRO A 84 -8.60 17.91 -5.69
N PRO A 85 -9.21 18.08 -4.51
CA PRO A 85 -9.27 17.03 -3.51
C PRO A 85 -10.21 15.90 -3.97
N VAL A 86 -10.02 14.71 -3.42
CA VAL A 86 -10.95 13.59 -3.62
C VAL A 86 -12.30 13.91 -2.95
N ALA A 87 -13.38 13.27 -3.42
CA ALA A 87 -14.70 13.43 -2.83
C ALA A 87 -14.98 12.40 -1.73
N ASP A 88 -14.49 11.19 -1.96
CA ASP A 88 -14.76 10.02 -1.14
C ASP A 88 -13.59 9.04 -1.27
N LEU A 89 -12.96 8.74 -0.15
CA LEU A 89 -11.78 7.89 -0.06
C LEU A 89 -12.12 6.66 0.78
N HIS A 90 -11.95 5.46 0.21
CA HIS A 90 -11.93 4.21 0.96
C HIS A 90 -10.49 3.77 1.19
N LEU A 91 -10.13 3.38 2.41
CA LEU A 91 -8.80 2.84 2.71
C LEU A 91 -8.93 1.50 3.45
N GLY A 92 -8.49 0.44 2.79
CA GLY A 92 -8.38 -0.90 3.34
C GLY A 92 -6.94 -1.25 3.69
N VAL A 93 -6.75 -2.08 4.71
CA VAL A 93 -5.43 -2.60 5.08
C VAL A 93 -5.47 -4.13 5.10
N ILE A 94 -4.45 -4.75 4.53
CA ILE A 94 -4.20 -6.21 4.56
C ILE A 94 -2.74 -6.48 4.97
N THR A 95 -2.43 -7.74 5.29
CA THR A 95 -1.04 -8.21 5.46
C THR A 95 -0.59 -9.01 4.23
N ALA A 96 0.68 -9.41 4.20
CA ALA A 96 1.22 -10.35 3.22
C ALA A 96 0.97 -11.83 3.58
N ASP A 97 0.37 -12.12 4.74
CA ASP A 97 0.07 -13.48 5.16
C ASP A 97 -1.20 -14.00 4.47
N ILE A 98 -1.03 -14.86 3.48
CA ILE A 98 -2.13 -15.60 2.85
C ILE A 98 -2.01 -17.11 3.05
N GLY A 99 -1.20 -17.50 4.03
CA GLY A 99 -0.80 -18.88 4.26
C GLY A 99 0.01 -19.46 3.11
N GLY A 100 0.49 -20.69 3.27
CA GLY A 100 1.32 -21.34 2.27
C GLY A 100 1.31 -22.86 2.38
N SER A 101 0.92 -23.40 3.53
CA SER A 101 0.89 -24.82 3.76
C SER A 101 -0.38 -25.25 4.50
N SER A 102 -0.89 -26.42 4.14
CA SER A 102 -1.90 -27.13 4.93
C SER A 102 -1.30 -27.82 6.17
N GLU A 103 0.02 -27.79 6.32
CA GLU A 103 0.77 -28.37 7.44
C GLU A 103 1.48 -27.26 8.22
N ALA A 104 1.55 -27.39 9.55
CA ALA A 104 2.00 -26.34 10.49
C ALA A 104 3.52 -26.05 10.48
N SER A 105 4.19 -26.23 9.34
CA SER A 105 5.65 -26.18 9.21
C SER A 105 6.22 -24.78 9.08
N LEU A 106 5.39 -23.77 8.77
CA LEU A 106 5.85 -22.39 8.60
C LEU A 106 5.90 -21.62 9.95
N PRO A 107 7.06 -21.08 10.35
CA PRO A 107 7.20 -20.23 11.52
C PRO A 107 6.24 -19.03 11.49
N ARG A 108 5.47 -18.86 12.56
CA ARG A 108 4.50 -17.76 12.78
C ARG A 108 3.36 -17.62 11.76
N CYS A 109 3.40 -18.34 10.65
CA CYS A 109 2.28 -18.46 9.72
C CYS A 109 1.24 -19.41 10.31
N GLY A 110 0.00 -18.94 10.46
CA GLY A 110 -1.10 -19.81 10.90
C GLY A 110 -1.29 -20.99 9.95
N GLU A 111 -1.85 -22.11 10.43
CA GLU A 111 -2.24 -23.20 9.54
C GLU A 111 -3.28 -22.72 8.50
N GLY A 112 -3.14 -23.17 7.25
CA GLY A 112 -4.16 -22.95 6.21
C GLY A 112 -3.95 -21.66 5.42
N LEU A 113 -4.88 -20.71 5.55
CA LEU A 113 -5.02 -19.55 4.65
C LEU A 113 -4.41 -18.25 5.18
N GLY A 114 -3.76 -18.26 6.36
CA GLY A 114 -3.27 -17.03 6.98
C GLY A 114 -4.37 -15.98 7.17
N ASP A 115 -4.08 -14.72 6.84
CA ASP A 115 -5.06 -13.64 6.77
C ASP A 115 -5.87 -13.65 5.45
N ASP A 116 -5.55 -14.56 4.52
CA ASP A 116 -6.31 -14.88 3.31
C ASP A 116 -6.52 -13.70 2.34
N GLY A 117 -5.75 -12.62 2.52
CA GLY A 117 -5.92 -11.36 1.82
C GLY A 117 -7.23 -10.66 2.19
N LEU A 118 -7.75 -10.88 3.41
CA LEU A 118 -8.93 -10.23 3.93
C LEU A 118 -8.59 -8.88 4.58
N LEU A 119 -9.49 -7.92 4.41
CA LEU A 119 -9.40 -6.62 5.09
C LEU A 119 -9.38 -6.80 6.62
N LEU A 120 -8.44 -6.11 7.25
CA LEU A 120 -8.20 -6.24 8.68
C LEU A 120 -9.22 -5.42 9.49
N GLU A 121 -10.02 -6.12 10.29
CA GLU A 121 -11.08 -5.57 11.15
C GLU A 121 -10.69 -5.49 12.65
N ARG A 122 -9.55 -6.06 13.04
CA ARG A 122 -9.09 -6.14 14.42
C ARG A 122 -7.64 -5.73 14.56
N GLU A 123 -7.33 -5.00 15.63
CA GLU A 123 -5.96 -4.65 15.97
C GLU A 123 -5.24 -5.80 16.70
N PRO A 124 -3.91 -5.90 16.58
CA PRO A 124 -3.11 -6.53 17.61
C PRO A 124 -3.34 -5.78 18.94
N PRO A 125 -3.54 -6.48 20.07
CA PRO A 125 -3.81 -5.80 21.33
C PRO A 125 -2.57 -5.00 21.75
N ARG A 126 -2.72 -3.68 21.93
CA ARG A 126 -1.94 -2.76 22.81
C ARG A 126 -1.52 -1.44 22.14
N ARG A 127 -2.48 -0.56 21.80
CA ARG A 127 -2.16 0.86 21.68
C ARG A 127 -3.16 1.75 22.38
N ASN A 128 -2.65 2.66 23.21
CA ASN A 128 -3.46 3.71 23.83
C ASN A 128 -3.96 4.66 22.72
N GLY A 129 -5.27 4.82 22.58
CA GLY A 129 -5.88 5.79 21.68
C GLY A 129 -6.31 5.27 20.29
N CYS A 130 -6.24 3.95 20.06
CA CYS A 130 -6.83 3.29 18.90
C CYS A 130 -7.96 2.36 19.35
N ASP A 131 -8.98 2.18 18.50
CA ASP A 131 -10.12 1.31 18.79
C ASP A 131 -9.76 -0.16 18.47
N GLU A 132 -10.01 -1.08 19.40
CA GLU A 132 -9.65 -2.51 19.24
C GLU A 132 -10.38 -3.20 18.06
N VAL A 133 -11.53 -2.65 17.67
CA VAL A 133 -12.36 -3.14 16.55
C VAL A 133 -12.66 -1.96 15.64
N ARG A 134 -12.50 -2.17 14.34
CA ARG A 134 -12.66 -1.15 13.31
C ARG A 134 -13.51 -1.67 12.15
N PRO A 135 -14.11 -0.79 11.33
CA PRO A 135 -14.76 -1.23 10.10
C PRO A 135 -13.74 -1.92 9.17
N PRO A 136 -14.20 -2.75 8.23
CA PRO A 136 -13.32 -3.45 7.28
C PRO A 136 -12.44 -2.49 6.46
N PHE A 137 -12.93 -1.29 6.19
CA PHE A 137 -12.16 -0.20 5.60
C PHE A 137 -12.57 1.13 6.23
N LEU A 138 -11.65 2.09 6.22
CA LEU A 138 -11.88 3.45 6.64
C LEU A 138 -12.48 4.25 5.49
N GLN A 139 -13.39 5.18 5.79
CA GLN A 139 -13.98 6.05 4.78
C GLN A 139 -13.84 7.51 5.18
N TRP A 140 -13.28 8.30 4.27
CA TRP A 140 -13.33 9.75 4.33
C TRP A 140 -14.29 10.28 3.28
N ARG A 141 -15.04 11.33 3.64
CA ARG A 141 -15.90 12.09 2.73
C ARG A 141 -15.47 13.55 2.77
N GLY A 142 -15.63 14.28 1.68
CA GLY A 142 -15.22 15.68 1.44
C GLY A 142 -15.47 16.72 2.55
N THR A 143 -16.24 16.39 3.59
CA THR A 143 -16.59 17.26 4.72
C THR A 143 -16.00 16.79 6.05
N GLY A 144 -15.25 15.68 6.08
CA GLY A 144 -14.66 15.10 7.28
C GLY A 144 -13.36 15.80 7.69
N ASP A 145 -12.97 15.63 8.96
CA ASP A 145 -11.69 16.13 9.48
C ASP A 145 -10.53 15.27 8.94
N PRO A 146 -9.62 15.83 8.11
CA PRO A 146 -8.47 15.09 7.58
C PRO A 146 -7.55 14.53 8.67
N ASP A 147 -7.42 15.22 9.80
CA ASP A 147 -6.49 14.82 10.87
C ASP A 147 -7.01 13.62 11.64
N GLU A 148 -8.31 13.58 11.86
CA GLU A 148 -8.98 12.44 12.44
C GLU A 148 -8.87 11.21 11.52
N PHE A 149 -9.06 11.40 10.21
CA PHE A 149 -8.89 10.30 9.25
C PHE A 149 -7.44 9.77 9.21
N VAL A 150 -6.45 10.67 9.16
CA VAL A 150 -5.02 10.28 9.23
C VAL A 150 -4.71 9.51 10.50
N ARG A 151 -5.26 9.93 11.65
CA ARG A 151 -5.10 9.22 12.92
C ARG A 151 -5.68 7.80 12.85
N GLN A 152 -6.88 7.64 12.28
CA GLN A 152 -7.50 6.32 12.09
C GLN A 152 -6.67 5.43 11.17
N VAL A 153 -6.14 5.96 10.06
CA VAL A 153 -5.24 5.21 9.17
C VAL A 153 -3.95 4.82 9.89
N GLY A 154 -3.43 5.69 10.76
CA GLY A 154 -2.26 5.38 11.58
C GLY A 154 -2.51 4.28 12.61
N CYS A 155 -3.72 4.18 13.15
CA CYS A 155 -4.13 2.99 13.91
C CYS A 155 -4.21 1.77 12.98
N ALA A 156 -4.74 1.95 11.77
CA ALA A 156 -5.02 0.85 10.86
C ALA A 156 -3.78 0.12 10.32
N THR A 157 -2.67 0.86 10.17
CA THR A 157 -1.44 0.43 9.48
C THR A 157 -0.33 -0.02 10.43
N ARG A 158 -0.56 -0.03 11.75
CA ARG A 158 0.42 -0.51 12.72
C ARG A 158 0.11 -1.94 13.13
N MET A 159 0.76 -2.89 12.47
CA MET A 159 0.43 -4.31 12.53
C MET A 159 1.33 -5.12 13.49
N GLY A 160 2.43 -4.51 13.96
CA GLY A 160 3.38 -5.20 14.83
C GLY A 160 4.41 -5.99 14.01
N VAL A 161 5.00 -7.01 14.65
CA VAL A 161 6.23 -7.72 14.23
C VAL A 161 6.11 -9.25 14.38
N LEU A 162 4.88 -9.76 14.50
CA LEU A 162 4.62 -11.16 14.81
C LEU A 162 3.76 -11.84 13.72
N GLY A 163 3.79 -11.29 12.51
CA GLY A 163 3.22 -11.87 11.31
C GLY A 163 3.97 -13.11 10.83
N CYS A 164 3.53 -13.61 9.67
CA CYS A 164 4.08 -14.80 9.02
C CYS A 164 5.45 -14.52 8.40
N ASP A 165 6.40 -15.46 8.56
CA ASP A 165 7.80 -15.34 8.07
C ASP A 165 7.94 -15.65 6.57
N VAL A 166 6.82 -15.78 5.87
CA VAL A 166 6.78 -16.01 4.42
C VAL A 166 5.77 -15.05 3.83
N LEU A 167 6.28 -14.02 3.15
CA LEU A 167 5.48 -12.90 2.70
C LEU A 167 5.09 -13.06 1.23
N GLN A 168 3.81 -12.93 0.94
CA GLN A 168 3.29 -13.02 -0.42
C GLN A 168 2.53 -11.75 -0.81
N PRO A 169 3.18 -10.58 -0.79
CA PRO A 169 2.50 -9.30 -0.97
C PRO A 169 1.76 -9.20 -2.32
N LEU A 170 2.31 -9.72 -3.41
CA LEU A 170 1.66 -9.67 -4.72
C LEU A 170 0.41 -10.55 -4.78
N GLU A 171 0.49 -11.78 -4.29
CA GLU A 171 -0.64 -12.71 -4.25
C GLU A 171 -1.71 -12.25 -3.24
N ALA A 172 -1.33 -11.66 -2.10
CA ALA A 172 -2.24 -11.10 -1.11
C ALA A 172 -3.09 -9.96 -1.68
N VAL A 173 -2.43 -8.97 -2.30
CA VAL A 173 -3.10 -7.86 -2.99
C VAL A 173 -3.99 -8.39 -4.11
N LEU A 174 -3.49 -9.32 -4.93
CA LEU A 174 -4.26 -9.87 -6.03
C LEU A 174 -5.51 -10.60 -5.52
N LYS A 175 -5.40 -11.35 -4.44
CA LYS A 175 -6.52 -12.06 -3.81
C LYS A 175 -7.56 -11.10 -3.23
N ALA A 176 -7.11 -10.07 -2.52
CA ALA A 176 -7.99 -9.06 -1.94
C ALA A 176 -8.84 -8.37 -3.01
N LEU A 177 -8.28 -8.11 -4.19
CA LEU A 177 -8.93 -7.31 -5.23
C LEU A 177 -9.67 -8.12 -6.30
N THR A 178 -9.26 -9.37 -6.53
CA THR A 178 -9.81 -10.19 -7.61
C THR A 178 -11.27 -10.57 -7.35
N PRO A 179 -12.20 -10.38 -8.31
CA PRO A 179 -13.57 -10.86 -8.17
C PRO A 179 -13.63 -12.39 -8.10
N SER A 180 -14.59 -12.91 -7.34
CA SER A 180 -14.85 -14.34 -7.17
C SER A 180 -15.12 -15.11 -8.46
N SER A 181 -15.64 -14.40 -9.46
CA SER A 181 -15.97 -14.89 -10.79
C SER A 181 -14.76 -15.01 -11.71
N SER A 182 -13.62 -14.41 -11.34
CA SER A 182 -12.36 -14.51 -12.08
C SER A 182 -11.92 -15.98 -12.24
N PRO A 183 -11.24 -16.34 -13.35
CA PRO A 183 -10.61 -17.64 -13.48
C PRO A 183 -9.37 -17.82 -12.59
N ILE A 184 -8.79 -16.73 -12.08
CA ILE A 184 -7.62 -16.77 -11.18
C ILE A 184 -7.98 -17.58 -9.92
N ARG A 185 -7.07 -18.49 -9.54
CA ARG A 185 -7.17 -19.31 -8.33
C ARG A 185 -5.96 -19.04 -7.47
N PHE A 186 -6.20 -19.03 -6.17
CA PHE A 186 -5.21 -18.83 -5.12
C PHE A 186 -4.95 -20.18 -4.43
N PHE A 187 -4.10 -20.17 -3.41
CA PHE A 187 -3.79 -21.35 -2.60
C PHE A 187 -5.06 -22.15 -2.21
N ASP A 188 -4.94 -23.47 -2.22
CA ASP A 188 -6.04 -24.44 -2.02
C ASP A 188 -7.26 -24.25 -2.97
N GLY A 189 -7.01 -23.71 -4.17
CA GLY A 189 -8.07 -23.47 -5.16
C GLY A 189 -9.08 -22.39 -4.74
N THR A 190 -8.74 -21.60 -3.73
CA THR A 190 -9.58 -20.48 -3.26
C THR A 190 -9.70 -19.39 -4.32
N ARG A 191 -10.59 -18.44 -4.07
CA ARG A 191 -11.00 -17.41 -5.03
C ARG A 191 -10.90 -16.03 -4.38
N GLY A 192 -10.64 -15.00 -5.17
CA GLY A 192 -10.45 -13.63 -4.66
C GLY A 192 -11.68 -13.01 -4.00
N HIS A 193 -11.48 -11.95 -3.22
CA HIS A 193 -12.46 -11.38 -2.29
C HIS A 193 -13.17 -10.13 -2.78
N GLY A 194 -12.80 -9.59 -3.94
CA GLY A 194 -13.20 -8.26 -4.41
C GLY A 194 -14.71 -8.02 -4.48
N ASP A 195 -15.50 -9.05 -4.82
CA ASP A 195 -16.98 -8.99 -4.89
C ASP A 195 -17.66 -9.84 -3.78
N ARG A 196 -16.88 -10.30 -2.80
CA ARG A 196 -17.36 -11.08 -1.64
C ARG A 196 -17.08 -10.32 -0.36
N ALA A 197 -16.03 -10.67 0.36
CA ALA A 197 -15.70 -10.05 1.64
C ALA A 197 -15.42 -8.54 1.47
N HIS A 198 -15.02 -8.10 0.28
CA HIS A 198 -14.67 -6.70 -0.03
C HIS A 198 -15.69 -6.01 -0.95
N ALA A 199 -16.91 -6.55 -1.08
CA ALA A 199 -17.91 -6.05 -2.02
C ALA A 199 -18.24 -4.55 -1.84
N ASP A 200 -18.17 -4.05 -0.60
CA ASP A 200 -18.44 -2.64 -0.28
C ASP A 200 -17.19 -1.74 -0.33
N PHE A 201 -16.00 -2.33 -0.46
CA PHE A 201 -14.74 -1.61 -0.52
C PHE A 201 -14.46 -1.08 -1.93
N LEU A 202 -14.49 -1.95 -2.95
CA LEU A 202 -14.09 -1.59 -4.33
C LEU A 202 -15.25 -1.02 -5.13
N ARG A 203 -15.19 0.28 -5.42
CA ARG A 203 -16.20 0.98 -6.20
C ARG A 203 -15.83 0.94 -7.68
N PRO A 204 -16.74 0.56 -8.60
CA PRO A 204 -16.39 0.30 -10.00
C PRO A 204 -15.80 1.51 -10.73
N ASP A 205 -16.18 2.73 -10.33
CA ASP A 205 -15.77 3.98 -10.98
C ASP A 205 -14.67 4.75 -10.23
N SER A 206 -14.10 4.18 -9.17
CA SER A 206 -13.00 4.80 -8.42
C SER A 206 -11.66 4.67 -9.14
N PHE A 207 -10.76 5.62 -8.87
CA PHE A 207 -9.34 5.35 -8.95
C PHE A 207 -8.96 4.32 -7.88
N LEU A 208 -8.10 3.38 -8.24
CA LEU A 208 -7.55 2.39 -7.32
C LEU A 208 -6.05 2.64 -7.14
N LEU A 209 -5.63 2.83 -5.91
CA LEU A 209 -4.22 2.85 -5.50
C LEU A 209 -3.93 1.60 -4.68
N VAL A 210 -2.93 0.85 -5.09
CA VAL A 210 -2.29 -0.19 -4.27
C VAL A 210 -0.98 0.35 -3.75
N LEU A 211 -0.81 0.30 -2.43
CA LEU A 211 0.42 0.68 -1.74
C LEU A 211 0.95 -0.54 -0.99
N ILE A 212 2.07 -1.09 -1.44
CA ILE A 212 2.79 -2.15 -0.72
C ILE A 212 3.82 -1.47 0.18
N VAL A 213 3.79 -1.81 1.46
CA VAL A 213 4.78 -1.39 2.46
C VAL A 213 5.48 -2.65 2.93
N SER A 214 6.62 -2.94 2.31
CA SER A 214 7.38 -4.18 2.53
C SER A 214 8.88 -3.90 2.50
N THR A 215 9.63 -4.57 3.38
CA THR A 215 11.09 -4.55 3.47
C THR A 215 11.72 -5.83 2.93
N GLU A 216 10.90 -6.79 2.54
CA GLU A 216 11.32 -8.09 2.02
C GLU A 216 10.84 -8.32 0.58
N ASP A 217 11.36 -9.40 -0.01
CA ASP A 217 11.01 -9.83 -1.37
C ASP A 217 9.66 -10.55 -1.41
N ASP A 218 9.03 -10.55 -2.59
CA ASP A 218 7.78 -11.29 -2.80
C ASP A 218 8.04 -12.79 -2.97
N CYS A 219 7.52 -13.58 -2.04
CA CYS A 219 7.57 -15.03 -2.06
C CYS A 219 6.29 -15.68 -2.60
N SER A 220 5.53 -14.99 -3.46
CA SER A 220 4.26 -15.51 -3.98
C SER A 220 4.46 -16.76 -4.86
N ALA A 221 4.38 -17.94 -4.24
CA ALA A 221 4.70 -19.21 -4.88
C ALA A 221 3.54 -19.81 -5.66
N SER A 222 3.86 -20.30 -6.86
CA SER A 222 3.02 -21.18 -7.65
C SER A 222 3.08 -22.64 -7.20
N ASP A 223 4.20 -23.03 -6.57
CA ASP A 223 4.42 -24.35 -5.99
C ASP A 223 4.57 -24.23 -4.46
N PRO A 224 3.64 -24.80 -3.67
CA PRO A 224 3.71 -24.73 -2.21
C PRO A 224 4.87 -25.53 -1.60
N GLN A 225 5.64 -26.30 -2.39
CA GLN A 225 6.90 -26.89 -1.93
C GLN A 225 7.90 -25.84 -1.43
N LEU A 226 7.83 -24.60 -1.95
CA LEU A 226 8.63 -23.47 -1.45
C LEU A 226 8.44 -23.26 0.07
N TYR A 227 7.31 -23.69 0.62
CA TYR A 227 6.97 -23.48 2.01
C TYR A 227 7.28 -24.68 2.91
N ASP A 228 7.88 -25.75 2.37
CA ASP A 228 8.34 -26.90 3.15
C ASP A 228 9.78 -26.71 3.65
N LEU A 229 9.90 -25.97 4.74
CA LEU A 229 11.18 -25.46 5.24
C LEU A 229 12.11 -26.53 5.81
N TYR A 230 11.66 -27.78 5.98
CA TYR A 230 12.50 -28.87 6.48
C TYR A 230 13.53 -29.34 5.45
N ASP A 231 13.33 -29.02 4.17
CA ASP A 231 14.19 -29.46 3.06
C ASP A 231 15.18 -28.38 2.59
N HIS A 232 15.27 -27.24 3.28
CA HIS A 232 16.09 -26.10 2.86
C HIS A 232 17.16 -25.69 3.89
N ASP A 233 18.41 -25.58 3.44
CA ASP A 233 19.55 -25.01 4.19
C ASP A 233 19.71 -23.49 3.95
N THR A 234 18.76 -22.86 3.24
CA THR A 234 18.78 -21.45 2.81
C THR A 234 17.99 -20.56 3.80
N PRO A 235 18.43 -19.33 4.10
CA PRO A 235 17.62 -18.32 4.79
C PRO A 235 16.24 -18.16 4.15
N LEU A 236 15.18 -17.99 4.95
CA LEU A 236 13.80 -17.86 4.41
C LEU A 236 13.68 -16.71 3.41
N ASP A 237 14.26 -15.57 3.73
CA ASP A 237 14.24 -14.36 2.88
C ASP A 237 14.95 -14.58 1.52
N LEU A 238 15.89 -15.53 1.43
CA LEU A 238 16.58 -15.86 0.18
C LEU A 238 15.89 -16.97 -0.60
N LEU A 239 14.99 -17.72 0.02
CA LEU A 239 14.44 -18.94 -0.55
C LEU A 239 13.77 -18.68 -1.90
N CYS A 240 13.05 -17.57 -2.01
CA CYS A 240 12.32 -17.15 -3.20
C CYS A 240 13.22 -16.57 -4.29
N ILE A 241 14.39 -16.05 -3.88
CA ILE A 241 15.43 -15.55 -4.78
C ILE A 241 16.23 -16.70 -5.37
N ASP A 242 16.51 -17.73 -4.55
CA ASP A 242 17.24 -18.92 -4.95
C ASP A 242 16.39 -19.90 -5.77
N HIS A 243 15.06 -19.87 -5.60
CA HIS A 243 14.10 -20.73 -6.31
C HIS A 243 13.04 -19.94 -7.10
N PRO A 244 13.45 -19.09 -8.07
CA PRO A 244 12.51 -18.30 -8.87
C PRO A 244 11.57 -19.17 -9.71
N GLU A 245 11.94 -20.43 -10.00
CA GLU A 245 11.10 -21.39 -10.71
C GLU A 245 9.84 -21.81 -9.95
N TRP A 246 9.78 -21.58 -8.64
CA TRP A 246 8.61 -21.88 -7.81
C TRP A 246 7.67 -20.69 -7.65
N LEU A 247 8.10 -19.49 -8.05
CA LEU A 247 7.30 -18.28 -8.00
C LEU A 247 6.30 -18.20 -9.15
N PHE A 248 5.20 -17.48 -8.92
CA PHE A 248 4.36 -17.09 -10.04
C PHE A 248 5.08 -16.08 -10.94
N GLU A 249 4.93 -16.25 -12.24
CA GLU A 249 5.35 -15.25 -13.22
C GLU A 249 4.70 -13.88 -12.95
N THR A 250 5.49 -12.81 -12.97
CA THR A 250 5.01 -11.43 -12.70
C THR A 250 3.86 -11.00 -13.63
N SER A 251 3.81 -11.57 -14.83
CA SER A 251 2.72 -11.35 -15.79
C SER A 251 1.33 -11.70 -15.23
N ARG A 252 1.23 -12.63 -14.28
CA ARG A 252 0.00 -12.95 -13.54
C ARG A 252 -0.55 -11.72 -12.83
N TYR A 253 0.30 -11.01 -12.09
CA TYR A 253 -0.08 -9.84 -11.30
C TYR A 253 -0.41 -8.65 -12.19
N VAL A 254 0.43 -8.39 -13.19
CA VAL A 254 0.19 -7.31 -14.16
C VAL A 254 -1.15 -7.49 -14.87
N GLN A 255 -1.46 -8.70 -15.35
CA GLN A 255 -2.73 -8.99 -16.00
C GLN A 255 -3.91 -8.94 -15.04
N GLY A 256 -3.74 -9.48 -13.82
CA GLY A 256 -4.75 -9.45 -12.77
C GLY A 256 -5.15 -8.03 -12.38
N TYR A 257 -4.18 -7.15 -12.14
CA TYR A 257 -4.42 -5.75 -11.79
C TYR A 257 -4.96 -4.93 -12.95
N ALA A 258 -4.46 -5.16 -14.17
CA ALA A 258 -4.97 -4.50 -15.38
C ALA A 258 -6.45 -4.85 -15.67
N ALA A 259 -6.95 -5.96 -15.13
CA ALA A 259 -8.36 -6.34 -15.25
C ALA A 259 -9.28 -5.60 -14.25
N LEU A 260 -8.73 -4.96 -13.22
CA LEU A 260 -9.52 -4.30 -12.16
C LEU A 260 -10.07 -2.95 -12.58
N ARG A 261 -9.32 -2.20 -13.38
CA ARG A 261 -9.64 -0.83 -13.80
C ARG A 261 -9.13 -0.54 -15.21
N PRO A 262 -9.78 0.37 -15.94
CA PRO A 262 -9.26 0.83 -17.23
C PRO A 262 -7.92 1.55 -17.06
N PRO A 263 -7.11 1.66 -18.14
CA PRO A 263 -5.86 2.41 -18.12
C PRO A 263 -6.04 3.82 -17.56
N GLY A 264 -5.11 4.23 -16.69
CA GLY A 264 -5.15 5.54 -16.01
C GLY A 264 -6.00 5.59 -14.75
N ARG A 265 -6.74 4.52 -14.40
CA ARG A 265 -7.51 4.44 -13.14
C ARG A 265 -6.95 3.47 -12.10
N PHE A 266 -5.74 2.97 -12.31
CA PHE A 266 -5.02 2.10 -11.40
C PHE A 266 -3.60 2.61 -11.21
N HIS A 267 -3.15 2.68 -9.97
CA HIS A 267 -1.77 2.98 -9.58
C HIS A 267 -1.28 1.91 -8.62
N PHE A 268 -0.03 1.51 -8.79
CA PHE A 268 0.65 0.55 -7.95
C PHE A 268 1.95 1.21 -7.48
N ALA A 269 2.17 1.24 -6.18
CA ALA A 269 3.34 1.83 -5.56
C ALA A 269 3.89 0.88 -4.50
N VAL A 270 5.21 0.88 -4.38
CA VAL A 270 5.95 0.13 -3.35
C VAL A 270 6.73 1.15 -2.51
N LEU A 271 6.53 1.10 -1.20
CA LEU A 271 7.41 1.72 -0.23
C LEU A 271 8.33 0.62 0.28
N GLY A 272 9.56 0.61 -0.24
CA GLY A 272 10.61 -0.33 0.12
C GLY A 272 11.98 0.37 0.13
N GLY A 273 13.02 -0.38 0.48
CA GLY A 273 14.38 0.13 0.54
C GLY A 273 14.98 0.39 -0.85
N ALA A 274 15.68 1.52 -0.99
CA ALA A 274 16.55 1.80 -2.13
C ALA A 274 17.73 2.67 -1.69
N PRO A 275 18.90 2.59 -2.35
CA PRO A 275 20.00 3.49 -2.08
C PRO A 275 19.59 4.96 -2.30
N PRO A 276 19.70 5.84 -1.28
CA PRO A 276 19.17 7.19 -1.35
C PRO A 276 19.78 8.05 -2.48
N ASP A 277 21.03 7.78 -2.84
CA ASP A 277 21.74 8.46 -3.93
C ASP A 277 21.25 8.09 -5.33
N LEU A 278 20.43 7.04 -5.46
CA LEU A 278 19.84 6.61 -6.74
C LEU A 278 18.38 7.03 -6.92
N VAL A 279 17.71 7.43 -5.84
CA VAL A 279 16.30 7.86 -5.89
C VAL A 279 16.23 9.29 -6.44
N SER A 280 15.41 9.52 -7.48
CA SER A 280 15.29 10.82 -8.16
C SER A 280 13.88 11.05 -8.70
N GLU A 281 13.50 12.28 -9.02
CA GLU A 281 12.14 12.57 -9.52
C GLU A 281 11.75 11.83 -10.82
N SER A 282 12.71 11.33 -11.61
CA SER A 282 12.45 10.58 -12.85
C SER A 282 12.58 9.05 -12.70
N ASP A 283 12.97 8.58 -11.51
CA ASP A 283 13.31 7.20 -11.12
C ASP A 283 13.56 6.22 -12.29
N ASP A 284 14.84 6.08 -12.66
CA ASP A 284 15.28 4.99 -13.51
C ASP A 284 15.33 3.69 -12.69
N TYR A 285 14.18 3.02 -12.58
CA TYR A 285 14.05 1.75 -11.87
C TYR A 285 15.07 0.71 -12.35
N SER A 286 15.47 0.73 -13.62
CA SER A 286 16.47 -0.21 -14.13
C SER A 286 17.86 0.04 -13.54
N THR A 287 18.22 1.30 -13.29
CA THR A 287 19.46 1.67 -12.61
C THR A 287 19.40 1.30 -11.13
N ILE A 288 18.28 1.57 -10.44
CA ILE A 288 18.11 1.20 -9.03
C ILE A 288 18.27 -0.32 -8.88
N LEU A 289 17.47 -1.11 -9.60
CA LEU A 289 17.44 -2.57 -9.49
C LEU A 289 18.72 -3.27 -9.97
N ALA A 290 19.57 -2.59 -10.75
CA ALA A 290 20.86 -3.12 -11.19
C ALA A 290 22.04 -2.74 -10.27
N ASP A 291 21.83 -1.88 -9.27
CA ASP A 291 22.90 -1.49 -8.34
C ASP A 291 23.28 -2.68 -7.44
N PRO A 292 24.59 -2.96 -7.22
CA PRO A 292 25.06 -4.02 -6.33
C PRO A 292 24.44 -4.02 -4.92
N ARG A 293 24.03 -2.85 -4.41
CA ARG A 293 23.37 -2.69 -3.11
C ARG A 293 21.90 -3.14 -3.10
N MET A 294 21.34 -3.49 -4.25
CA MET A 294 20.00 -4.08 -4.35
C MET A 294 20.01 -5.61 -4.43
N PHE A 295 21.19 -6.26 -4.41
CA PHE A 295 21.27 -7.72 -4.43
C PHE A 295 21.43 -8.25 -3.00
N PRO A 296 20.46 -9.02 -2.50
CA PRO A 296 20.54 -9.58 -1.16
C PRO A 296 21.55 -10.73 -1.08
N GLU A 297 22.28 -10.78 0.02
CA GLU A 297 23.22 -11.84 0.40
C GLU A 297 22.88 -12.30 1.83
N GLY A 298 23.08 -13.58 2.16
CA GLY A 298 22.83 -14.07 3.53
C GLY A 298 23.74 -13.38 4.56
N ASP A 299 23.19 -12.98 5.70
CA ASP A 299 24.00 -12.38 6.77
C ASP A 299 24.93 -13.46 7.38
N PRO A 300 26.27 -13.26 7.34
CA PRO A 300 27.22 -14.25 7.86
C PRO A 300 27.15 -14.42 9.39
N LEU A 301 26.44 -13.55 10.11
CA LEU A 301 26.29 -13.56 11.56
C LEU A 301 24.93 -14.11 12.02
N ASP A 302 23.89 -14.03 11.19
CA ASP A 302 22.57 -14.61 11.47
C ASP A 302 21.92 -15.07 10.16
N PHE A 303 21.92 -16.38 9.93
CA PHE A 303 21.39 -17.02 8.72
C PHE A 303 19.89 -16.81 8.49
N ARG A 304 19.20 -16.07 9.35
CA ARG A 304 17.78 -15.72 9.17
C ARG A 304 17.58 -14.35 8.54
N TYR A 305 18.66 -13.61 8.25
CA TYR A 305 18.59 -12.28 7.68
C TYR A 305 19.42 -12.18 6.41
N VAL A 306 19.05 -11.23 5.57
CA VAL A 306 19.80 -10.83 4.38
C VAL A 306 20.53 -9.50 4.57
N ARG A 307 21.48 -9.20 3.69
CA ARG A 307 22.14 -7.90 3.57
C ARG A 307 22.11 -7.44 2.12
N PRO A 308 22.02 -6.14 1.85
CA PRO A 308 21.91 -5.08 2.85
C PRO A 308 20.51 -5.02 3.48
N LEU A 309 20.46 -4.79 4.79
CA LEU A 309 19.21 -4.46 5.47
C LEU A 309 18.90 -2.98 5.24
N CYS A 310 17.61 -2.65 5.17
CA CYS A 310 17.18 -1.27 5.18
C CYS A 310 17.61 -0.59 6.49
N GLU A 311 18.59 0.30 6.43
CA GLU A 311 18.91 1.20 7.52
C GLU A 311 18.11 2.50 7.35
N ILE A 312 17.28 2.84 8.33
CA ILE A 312 16.67 4.17 8.36
C ILE A 312 17.74 5.15 8.79
N GLU A 313 18.26 5.94 7.85
CA GLU A 313 19.10 7.08 8.22
C GLU A 313 18.25 8.06 9.06
N PRO A 314 18.72 8.49 10.24
CA PRO A 314 18.08 9.57 10.95
C PRO A 314 18.24 10.85 10.12
N LEU A 315 17.12 11.33 9.57
CA LEU A 315 17.01 12.65 8.95
C LEU A 315 17.42 13.77 9.92
#